data_AF-A0A6B0SQ07-F1
#
_entry.id   AF-A0A6B0SQ07-F1
#
_cell.length_a   1.000
_cell.length_b   1.000
_cell.length_c   1.000
_cell.angle_alpha   90.00
_cell.angle_beta   90.00
_cell.angle_gamma   90.00
#
_symmetry.space_group_name_H-M   'P 1'
#
loop_
_entity.id
_entity.type
_entity.pdbx_description
1 polymer ?
#
loop_
_entity_poly.entity_id
_entity_poly.type
_entity_poly.pdbx_seq_one_letter_code
_entity_poly.pdbx_strand_id
1 'polypeptide(L)'
;MTLFEILVGAGLVAGMVVTGLVYLDCTRRGLSTSSRIVWALACGSGSVAGFLVPYAFRQELLYLYYQVLKPRPIVVSPYESLLVSLTTGLVIAVVLVVLYLSGVRFQNSKAA
;
A
#
# COMPACT_ATOMS: atom_id res chain seq x y z
N MET A 1 4.55 1.25 22.18
CA MET A 1 4.91 1.11 20.76
C MET A 1 4.84 2.46 20.10
N THR A 2 5.86 2.83 19.32
CA THR A 2 5.85 4.08 18.56
C THR A 2 4.98 3.96 17.31
N LEU A 3 4.47 5.07 16.78
CA LEU A 3 3.67 5.07 15.54
C LEU A 3 4.48 4.49 14.37
N PHE A 4 5.80 4.70 14.37
CA PHE A 4 6.72 4.10 13.41
C PHE A 4 6.71 2.56 13.48
N GLU A 5 6.85 1.97 14.68
CA GLU A 5 6.80 0.51 14.86
C GLU A 5 5.49 -0.09 14.36
N ILE A 6 4.36 0.58 14.62
CA ILE A 6 3.04 0.11 14.20
C ILE A 6 2.92 0.14 12.67
N LEU A 7 3.37 1.22 12.03
CA LEU A 7 3.32 1.34 10.57
C LEU A 7 4.27 0.37 9.87
N VAL A 8 5.46 0.15 10.41
CA VAL A 8 6.41 -0.84 9.91
C VAL A 8 5.83 -2.25 10.05
N GLY A 9 5.28 -2.59 11.22
CA GLY A 9 4.64 -3.88 11.45
C GLY A 9 3.47 -4.13 10.50
N ALA A 10 2.56 -3.16 10.38
CA ALA A 10 1.42 -3.23 9.46
C ALA A 10 1.88 -3.33 7.99
N GLY A 11 2.87 -2.53 7.61
CA GLY A 11 3.47 -2.52 6.28
C GLY A 11 4.12 -3.85 5.93
N LEU A 12 4.84 -4.48 6.86
CA LEU A 12 5.44 -5.80 6.65
C LEU A 12 4.38 -6.90 6.47
N VAL A 13 3.35 -6.90 7.31
CA VAL A 13 2.24 -7.86 7.18
C VAL A 13 1.53 -7.68 5.84
N ALA A 14 1.15 -6.43 5.50
CA ALA A 14 0.51 -6.12 4.22
C ALA A 14 1.42 -6.47 3.03
N GLY A 15 2.72 -6.13 3.12
CA GLY A 15 3.72 -6.43 2.09
C GLY A 15 3.89 -7.92 1.86
N MET A 16 3.94 -8.74 2.91
CA MET A 16 3.99 -10.21 2.78
C MET A 16 2.74 -10.75 2.09
N VAL A 17 1.56 -10.28 2.48
CA VAL A 17 0.29 -10.68 1.87
C VAL A 17 0.26 -10.31 0.38
N VAL A 18 0.62 -9.06 0.04
CA VAL A 18 0.68 -8.58 -1.34
C VAL A 18 1.69 -9.38 -2.17
N THR A 19 2.88 -9.63 -1.64
CA THR A 19 3.92 -10.44 -2.29
C THR A 19 3.39 -11.84 -2.63
N GLY A 20 2.76 -12.49 -1.66
CA GLY A 20 2.17 -13.82 -1.85
C GLY A 20 1.07 -13.83 -2.90
N LEU A 21 0.15 -12.86 -2.85
CA LEU A 21 -0.94 -12.74 -3.83
C LEU A 21 -0.42 -12.50 -5.24
N VAL A 22 0.53 -11.58 -5.42
CA VAL A 22 1.13 -11.28 -6.73
C VAL A 22 1.93 -12.46 -7.26
N TYR A 23 2.68 -13.15 -6.40
CA TYR A 23 3.42 -14.34 -6.79
C TYR A 23 2.49 -15.48 -7.25
N LEU A 24 1.38 -15.71 -6.52
CA LEU A 24 0.35 -16.68 -6.88
C LEU A 24 -0.35 -16.29 -8.20
N ASP A 25 -0.67 -15.01 -8.40
CA ASP A 25 -1.27 -14.52 -9.64
C ASP A 25 -0.33 -14.71 -10.83
N CYS A 26 0.93 -14.29 -10.71
CA CYS A 26 1.93 -14.51 -11.76
C CYS A 26 2.18 -16.00 -12.04
N THR A 27 2.03 -16.86 -11.01
CA THR A 27 2.12 -18.32 -11.15
C THR A 27 0.96 -18.89 -11.95
N ARG A 28 -0.28 -18.45 -11.66
CA ARG A 28 -1.47 -18.82 -12.43
C ARG A 28 -1.39 -18.37 -13.88
N ARG A 29 -0.71 -17.26 -14.17
CA ARG A 29 -0.50 -16.74 -15.53
C ARG A 29 0.68 -17.37 -16.29
N GLY A 30 1.42 -18.31 -15.68
CA GLY A 30 2.51 -19.01 -16.36
C GLY A 30 3.75 -18.15 -16.66
N LEU A 31 3.93 -17.01 -15.99
CA LEU A 31 5.10 -16.13 -16.20
C LEU A 31 6.42 -16.82 -15.84
N SER A 32 7.55 -16.34 -16.35
CA SER A 32 8.87 -16.86 -15.96
C SER A 32 9.19 -16.54 -14.50
N THR A 33 9.97 -17.41 -13.84
CA THR A 33 10.33 -17.28 -12.41
C THR A 33 10.95 -15.92 -12.09
N SER A 34 11.83 -15.41 -12.96
CA SER A 34 12.47 -14.09 -12.79
C SER A 34 11.43 -12.96 -12.79
N SER A 35 10.50 -12.96 -13.75
CA SER A 35 9.44 -11.94 -13.82
C SER A 35 8.48 -12.04 -12.62
N ARG A 36 8.16 -13.26 -12.14
CA ARG A 36 7.35 -13.46 -10.93
C ARG A 36 7.97 -12.80 -9.72
N ILE A 37 9.27 -13.03 -9.50
CA ILE A 37 10.00 -12.49 -8.36
C ILE A 37 10.08 -10.98 -8.44
N VAL A 38 10.39 -10.41 -9.61
CA VAL A 38 10.48 -8.96 -9.80
C VAL A 38 9.13 -8.29 -9.48
N TRP A 39 8.02 -8.78 -10.02
CA TRP A 39 6.70 -8.20 -9.74
C TRP A 39 6.28 -8.37 -8.28
N ALA A 40 6.48 -9.56 -7.71
CA ALA A 40 6.12 -9.83 -6.32
C ALA A 40 6.91 -8.94 -5.35
N LEU A 41 8.24 -8.81 -5.55
CA LEU A 41 9.09 -7.94 -4.74
C LEU A 41 8.77 -6.47 -4.94
N ALA A 42 8.52 -6.02 -6.18
CA ALA A 42 8.16 -4.63 -6.45
C ALA A 42 6.86 -4.23 -5.75
N CYS A 43 5.80 -5.05 -5.86
CA CYS A 43 4.53 -4.78 -5.20
C CYS A 43 4.62 -4.91 -3.68
N GLY A 44 5.36 -5.91 -3.18
CA GLY A 44 5.57 -6.12 -1.75
C GLY A 44 6.33 -4.97 -1.09
N SER A 45 7.51 -4.64 -1.62
CA SER A 45 8.33 -3.52 -1.12
C SER A 45 7.64 -2.17 -1.30
N GLY A 46 6.95 -1.96 -2.41
CA GLY A 46 6.14 -0.76 -2.64
C GLY A 46 5.00 -0.63 -1.62
N SER A 47 4.37 -1.73 -1.22
CA SER A 47 3.33 -1.72 -0.18
C SER A 47 3.92 -1.37 1.19
N VAL A 48 5.07 -1.94 1.55
CA VAL A 48 5.80 -1.58 2.79
C VAL A 48 6.15 -0.09 2.79
N ALA A 49 6.70 0.41 1.68
CA ALA A 49 7.01 1.83 1.53
C ALA A 49 5.76 2.72 1.61
N GLY A 50 4.63 2.27 1.05
CA GLY A 50 3.33 2.95 1.13
C GLY A 50 2.84 3.16 2.56
N PHE A 51 3.09 2.21 3.45
CA PHE A 51 2.77 2.35 4.88
C PHE A 51 3.70 3.30 5.64
N LEU A 52 4.86 3.65 5.08
CA LEU A 52 5.79 4.65 5.64
C LEU A 52 5.47 6.08 5.15
N VAL A 53 4.74 6.25 4.05
CA VAL A 53 4.34 7.57 3.53
C VAL A 53 3.58 8.41 4.58
N PRO A 54 2.58 7.88 5.32
CA PRO A 54 1.87 8.64 6.35
C PRO A 54 2.76 9.10 7.51
N TYR A 55 3.88 8.41 7.74
CA TYR A 55 4.86 8.82 8.74
C TYR A 55 5.68 10.01 8.26
N ALA A 56 6.15 9.97 7.01
CA ALA A 56 6.95 11.04 6.41
C ALA A 56 6.14 12.33 6.21
N PHE A 57 4.87 12.22 5.79
CA PHE A 57 3.98 13.35 5.49
C PHE A 57 2.89 13.53 6.54
N ARG A 58 3.22 13.27 7.81
CA ARG A 58 2.23 13.24 8.89
C ARG A 58 1.49 14.57 9.05
N GLN A 59 2.19 15.69 8.91
CA GLN A 59 1.60 17.02 9.10
C GLN A 59 0.62 17.35 7.98
N GLU A 60 1.01 17.08 6.74
CA GLU A 60 0.21 17.30 5.54
C GLU A 60 -1.02 16.39 5.52
N LEU A 61 -0.85 15.13 5.91
CA LEU A 61 -1.94 14.15 5.97
C LEU A 61 -3.00 14.57 6.99
N LEU A 62 -2.58 14.97 8.19
CA LEU A 62 -3.51 15.41 9.23
C LEU A 62 -4.15 16.75 8.87
N TYR A 63 -3.40 17.66 8.22
CA TYR A 63 -3.95 18.89 7.69
C TYR A 63 -5.07 18.60 6.68
N LEU A 64 -4.81 17.73 5.70
CA LEU A 64 -5.78 17.35 4.68
C LEU A 64 -7.01 16.68 5.32
N TYR A 65 -6.80 15.78 6.29
CA TYR A 65 -7.88 15.11 6.99
C TYR A 65 -8.75 16.09 7.81
N TYR A 66 -8.14 16.94 8.65
CA TYR A 66 -8.88 17.82 9.55
C TYR A 66 -9.38 19.10 8.90
N GLN A 67 -8.78 19.58 7.81
CA GLN A 67 -9.28 20.76 7.12
C GLN A 67 -10.23 20.44 5.98
N VAL A 68 -9.97 19.38 5.22
CA VAL A 68 -10.75 19.08 3.99
C VAL A 68 -11.82 18.04 4.28
N LEU A 69 -11.44 16.92 4.89
CA LEU A 69 -12.36 15.79 5.11
C LEU A 69 -13.27 15.99 6.32
N LYS A 70 -12.73 16.54 7.41
CA LYS A 70 -13.44 16.74 8.68
C LYS A 70 -13.21 18.15 9.27
N PRO A 71 -13.67 19.22 8.60
CA PRO A 71 -13.40 20.63 8.96
C PRO A 71 -13.88 21.09 10.34
N ARG A 72 -14.70 20.29 11.06
CA ARG A 72 -15.15 20.60 12.43
C ARG A 72 -14.93 19.41 13.38
N PRO A 73 -13.69 19.13 13.78
CA PRO A 73 -13.42 18.07 14.74
C PRO A 73 -13.83 18.54 16.15
N ILE A 74 -14.94 18.02 16.67
CA ILE A 74 -15.44 18.33 18.01
C ILE A 74 -14.59 17.63 19.09
N VAL A 75 -13.98 16.48 18.74
CA VAL A 75 -12.99 15.75 19.54
C VAL A 75 -12.02 15.07 18.58
N VAL A 76 -10.72 15.25 18.79
CA VAL A 76 -9.65 14.55 18.06
C VAL A 76 -9.09 13.46 18.97
N SER A 77 -9.34 12.19 18.66
CA SER A 77 -8.76 11.09 19.43
C SER A 77 -7.38 10.69 18.88
N PRO A 78 -6.44 10.25 19.74
CA PRO A 78 -5.15 9.73 19.26
C PRO A 78 -5.31 8.52 18.33
N TYR A 79 -6.35 7.71 18.54
CA TYR A 79 -6.69 6.56 17.69
C TYR A 79 -7.14 6.96 16.28
N GLU A 80 -7.79 8.12 16.13
CA GLU A 80 -8.26 8.61 14.84
C GLU A 80 -7.08 8.93 13.92
N SER A 81 -6.02 9.57 14.46
CA SER A 81 -4.79 9.83 13.71
C SER A 81 -4.08 8.55 13.25
N LEU A 82 -4.05 7.52 14.11
CA LEU A 82 -3.49 6.21 13.79
C LEU A 82 -4.28 5.53 12.67
N LEU A 83 -5.61 5.56 12.77
CA LEU A 83 -6.50 4.94 11.80
C LEU A 83 -6.36 5.60 10.42
N VAL A 84 -6.27 6.93 10.37
CA VAL A 84 -6.01 7.68 9.12
C VAL A 84 -4.66 7.32 8.50
N SER A 85 -3.61 7.13 9.30
CA SER A 85 -2.32 6.68 8.79
C SER A 85 -2.38 5.25 8.23
N LEU A 86 -3.01 4.32 8.94
CA LEU A 86 -3.15 2.93 8.50
C LEU A 86 -4.00 2.81 7.23
N THR A 87 -5.12 3.54 7.14
CA THR A 87 -5.98 3.53 5.95
C THR A 87 -5.26 4.13 4.76
N THR A 88 -4.48 5.19 4.95
CA THR A 88 -3.68 5.78 3.86
C THR A 88 -2.65 4.77 3.33
N GLY A 89 -1.91 4.10 4.21
CA GLY A 89 -0.97 3.05 3.80
C GLY A 89 -1.66 1.92 3.04
N LEU A 90 -2.84 1.51 3.50
CA LEU A 90 -3.65 0.49 2.84
C LEU A 90 -4.15 0.94 1.45
N VAL A 91 -4.60 2.18 1.32
CA VAL A 91 -5.02 2.76 0.02
C VAL A 91 -3.85 2.76 -0.96
N ILE A 92 -2.65 3.15 -0.53
CA ILE A 92 -1.45 3.12 -1.38
C ILE A 92 -1.15 1.69 -1.84
N ALA A 93 -1.21 0.70 -0.94
CA ALA A 93 -1.01 -0.70 -1.28
C ALA A 93 -2.05 -1.19 -2.30
N VAL A 94 -3.32 -0.84 -2.12
CA VAL A 94 -4.39 -1.18 -3.07
C VAL A 94 -4.14 -0.54 -4.44
N VAL A 95 -3.75 0.74 -4.48
CA VAL A 95 -3.41 1.43 -5.74
C VAL A 95 -2.25 0.73 -6.45
N LEU A 96 -1.20 0.33 -5.73
CA LEU A 96 -0.08 -0.41 -6.32
C LEU A 96 -0.52 -1.76 -6.92
N VAL A 97 -1.38 -2.50 -6.22
CA VAL A 97 -1.93 -3.76 -6.73
C VAL A 97 -2.79 -3.52 -7.98
N VAL A 98 -3.60 -2.46 -8.00
CA VAL A 98 -4.42 -2.09 -9.17
C VAL A 98 -3.54 -1.68 -10.36
N LEU A 99 -2.46 -0.93 -10.13
CA LEU A 99 -1.49 -0.57 -11.16
C LEU A 99 -0.78 -1.81 -11.72
N TYR A 100 -0.40 -2.75 -10.85
CA TYR A 100 0.12 -4.05 -11.27
C TYR A 100 -0.88 -4.79 -12.17
N LEU A 101 -2.14 -4.94 -11.74
CA LEU A 101 -3.16 -5.65 -12.52
C LEU A 101 -3.40 -4.99 -13.88
N SER A 102 -3.39 -3.65 -13.92
CA SER A 102 -3.53 -2.87 -15.16
C SER A 102 -2.31 -3.06 -16.06
N GLY A 103 -1.09 -2.96 -15.51
CA GLY A 103 0.16 -3.15 -16.24
C GLY A 103 0.26 -4.54 -16.87
N VAL A 104 -0.10 -5.58 -16.13
CA VAL A 104 -0.12 -6.95 -16.65
C VAL A 104 -1.18 -7.11 -17.76
N ARG A 105 -2.34 -6.45 -17.68
CA ARG A 105 -3.33 -6.46 -18.77
C ARG A 105 -2.78 -5.84 -20.06
N PHE A 106 -2.14 -4.66 -19.97
CA PHE A 106 -1.56 -4.01 -21.15
C PHE A 106 -0.42 -4.80 -21.77
N GLN A 107 0.39 -5.48 -20.94
CA GLN A 107 1.47 -6.32 -21.43
C GLN A 107 0.93 -7.53 -22.21
N ASN A 108 -0.20 -8.09 -21.78
CA ASN A 108 -0.88 -9.18 -22.49
C ASN A 108 -1.51 -8.72 -23.81
N SER A 109 -2.04 -7.49 -23.88
CA SER A 109 -2.63 -6.93 -25.12
C SER A 109 -1.60 -6.58 -26.20
N LYS A 110 -0.34 -6.35 -25.85
CA LYS A 110 0.74 -6.11 -26.83
C LYS A 110 1.37 -7.40 -27.37
N ALA A 111 1.04 -8.55 -26.78
CA ALA A 111 1.54 -9.86 -27.19
C ALA A 111 0.56 -10.63 -28.09
N ALA A 112 -0.64 -10.08 -28.34
CA ALA A 112 -1.64 -10.58 -29.28
C ALA A 112 -1.63 -9.75 -30.56
#